data_AF-A0A9P7I120-F1
#
_entry.id   AF-A0A9P7I120-F1
#
_cell.length_a   1.000
_cell.length_b   1.000
_cell.length_c   1.000
_cell.angle_alpha   90.00
_cell.angle_beta   90.00
_cell.angle_gamma   90.00
#
_symmetry.space_group_name_H-M   'P 1'
#
loop_
_entity.id
_entity.type
_entity.pdbx_description
1 polymer ?
#
loop_
_entity_poly.entity_id
_entity_poly.type
_entity_poly.pdbx_seq_one_letter_code
_entity_poly.pdbx_strand_id
1 'polypeptide(L)'
;MPHNVLVTGAAGYIGGSVIADILSRTDKAMKGINIFAAARSQDQVDKISKLERVHAFLVDLQDKPAVEYAIANYESKFSFRV
;
A
#
# COMPACT_ATOMS: atom_id res chain seq x y z
N MET A 1 11.59 -10.91 -8.94
CA MET A 1 10.86 -10.90 -7.65
C MET A 1 9.77 -9.84 -7.74
N PRO A 2 8.59 -10.03 -7.14
CA PRO A 2 7.58 -8.97 -7.09
C PRO A 2 8.13 -7.77 -6.32
N HIS A 3 7.95 -6.56 -6.86
CA HIS A 3 8.35 -5.33 -6.20
C HIS A 3 7.23 -4.90 -5.26
N ASN A 4 7.57 -4.49 -4.05
CA ASN A 4 6.59 -4.04 -3.08
C ASN A 4 6.66 -2.52 -2.95
N VAL A 5 5.51 -1.84 -3.00
CA VAL A 5 5.42 -0.38 -2.94
C VAL A 5 4.47 0.02 -1.82
N LEU A 6 4.96 0.84 -0.88
CA LEU A 6 4.13 1.48 0.13
C LEU A 6 3.75 2.90 -0.33
N VAL A 7 2.45 3.18 -0.42
CA VAL A 7 1.91 4.51 -0.69
C VAL A 7 1.27 5.04 0.59
N THR A 8 1.85 6.09 1.16
CA THR A 8 1.24 6.86 2.25
C THR A 8 0.25 7.90 1.71
N GLY A 9 -0.81 8.20 2.46
CA GLY A 9 -1.85 9.11 1.97
C GLY A 9 -2.56 8.52 0.75
N ALA A 10 -2.70 7.19 0.70
CA ALA A 10 -3.22 6.44 -0.45
C ALA A 10 -4.65 6.83 -0.84
N ALA A 11 -5.42 7.37 0.10
CA ALA A 11 -6.78 7.87 -0.13
C ALA A 11 -6.83 9.33 -0.62
N GLY A 12 -5.69 10.01 -0.65
CA GLY A 12 -5.58 11.36 -1.17
C GLY A 12 -5.49 11.37 -2.70
N TYR A 13 -5.58 12.57 -3.29
CA TYR A 13 -5.53 12.75 -4.73
C TYR A 13 -4.27 12.14 -5.35
N ILE A 14 -3.09 12.54 -4.86
CA ILE A 14 -1.81 12.06 -5.41
C ILE A 14 -1.61 10.57 -5.16
N GLY A 15 -1.81 10.12 -3.92
CA GLY A 15 -1.64 8.70 -3.56
C GLY A 15 -2.57 7.78 -4.35
N GLY A 16 -3.84 8.18 -4.50
CA GLY A 16 -4.83 7.44 -5.28
C GLY A 16 -4.50 7.43 -6.77
N SER A 17 -4.04 8.55 -7.35
CA SER A 17 -3.62 8.61 -8.75
C SER A 17 -2.40 7.72 -9.04
N VAL A 18 -1.42 7.66 -8.14
CA VAL A 18 -0.27 6.76 -8.28
C VAL A 18 -0.72 5.30 -8.25
N ILE A 19 -1.60 4.92 -7.30
CA ILE A 19 -2.16 3.57 -7.24
C ILE A 19 -2.91 3.23 -8.53
N ALA A 20 -3.76 4.14 -9.02
CA ALA A 20 -4.50 3.95 -10.25
C ALA A 20 -3.59 3.81 -11.48
N ASP A 21 -2.52 4.61 -11.58
CA ASP A 21 -1.54 4.49 -12.67
C ASP A 21 -0.85 3.12 -12.65
N ILE A 22 -0.37 2.67 -11.48
CA ILE A 22 0.27 1.35 -11.33
C ILE A 22 -0.70 0.22 -11.70
N LEU A 23 -1.96 0.30 -11.27
CA LEU A 23 -2.98 -0.70 -11.59
C LEU A 23 -3.36 -0.72 -13.08
N SER A 24 -3.30 0.43 -13.75
CA SER A 24 -3.62 0.56 -15.18
C SER A 24 -2.56 -0.06 -16.11
N ARG A 25 -1.33 -0.25 -15.61
CA ARG A 25 -0.21 -0.75 -16.40
C ARG A 25 -0.38 -2.22 -16.75
N THR A 26 -0.18 -2.54 -18.02
CA THR A 26 -0.36 -3.89 -18.56
C THR A 26 0.94 -4.67 -18.71
N ASP A 27 2.10 -4.01 -18.59
CA ASP A 27 3.40 -4.65 -18.70
C ASP A 27 3.63 -5.64 -17.54
N LYS A 28 4.37 -6.71 -17.83
CA LYS A 28 4.58 -7.82 -16.89
C LYS A 28 5.30 -7.37 -15.61
N ALA A 29 6.16 -6.36 -15.69
CA ALA A 29 6.90 -5.87 -14.54
C ALA A 29 5.97 -5.15 -13.56
N MET A 30 5.09 -4.28 -14.06
CA MET A 30 4.13 -3.54 -13.24
C MET A 30 3.01 -4.42 -12.68
N LYS A 31 2.60 -5.49 -13.39
CA LYS A 31 1.64 -6.48 -12.87
C LYS A 31 2.15 -7.25 -11.65
N GLY A 32 3.47 -7.40 -11.52
CA GLY A 32 4.12 -8.05 -10.39
C GLY A 32 4.26 -7.18 -9.14
N ILE A 33 3.78 -5.92 -9.17
CA ILE A 33 3.88 -5.03 -8.02
C ILE A 33 2.79 -5.35 -6.99
N ASN A 34 3.19 -5.54 -5.73
CA ASN A 34 2.30 -5.57 -4.57
C ASN A 34 2.17 -4.16 -4.00
N ILE A 35 0.96 -3.63 -3.94
CA ILE A 35 0.70 -2.27 -3.47
C ILE A 35 0.23 -2.34 -2.03
N PHE A 36 0.88 -1.59 -1.15
CA PHE A 36 0.49 -1.39 0.24
C PHE A 36 0.03 0.06 0.39
N ALA A 37 -1.16 0.26 0.94
CA ALA A 37 -1.83 1.56 0.93
C ALA A 37 -2.16 2.00 2.36
N ALA A 38 -1.46 3.02 2.85
CA ALA A 38 -1.69 3.59 4.17
C ALA A 38 -2.70 4.76 4.11
N ALA A 39 -3.73 4.68 4.94
CA ALA A 39 -4.76 5.71 5.09
C ALA A 39 -5.04 6.01 6.58
N ARG A 40 -5.66 7.17 6.85
CA ARG A 40 -5.86 7.70 8.22
C ARG A 40 -7.25 7.43 8.82
N SER A 41 -8.17 6.88 8.05
CA SER A 41 -9.50 6.50 8.53
C SER A 41 -9.95 5.17 7.96
N GLN A 42 -10.78 4.45 8.72
CA GLN A 42 -11.28 3.14 8.31
C GLN A 42 -12.09 3.22 7.00
N ASP A 43 -12.95 4.24 6.86
CA ASP A 43 -13.70 4.49 5.62
C ASP A 43 -12.82 4.61 4.38
N GLN A 44 -11.61 5.17 4.53
CA GLN A 44 -10.65 5.27 3.44
C GLN A 44 -10.02 3.91 3.12
N VAL A 45 -9.64 3.16 4.15
CA VAL A 45 -9.13 1.79 4.01
C VAL A 45 -10.14 0.90 3.30
N ASP A 46 -11.41 0.96 3.71
CA ASP A 46 -12.50 0.14 3.16
C ASP A 46 -12.82 0.46 1.70
N LYS A 47 -12.58 1.70 1.26
CA LYS A 47 -12.71 2.09 -0.15
C LYS A 47 -11.57 1.53 -0.99
N ILE A 48 -10.34 1.64 -0.50
CA ILE A 48 -9.13 1.24 -1.23
C ILE A 48 -8.96 -0.28 -1.25
N SER A 49 -9.35 -0.98 -0.18
CA SER A 49 -9.22 -2.44 -0.06
C SER A 49 -10.02 -3.24 -1.10
N LYS A 50 -10.96 -2.59 -1.78
CA LYS A 50 -11.73 -3.17 -2.89
C LYS A 50 -10.94 -3.26 -4.19
N LEU A 51 -9.81 -2.56 -4.30
CA LEU A 51 -8.96 -2.59 -5.48
C LEU A 51 -8.12 -3.86 -5.48
N GLU A 52 -8.07 -4.53 -6.63
CA GLU A 52 -7.21 -5.70 -6.80
C GLU A 52 -5.75 -5.35 -6.57
N ARG A 53 -4.99 -6.28 -5.97
CA ARG A 53 -3.54 -6.15 -5.71
C ARG A 53 -3.16 -5.03 -4.72
N VAL A 54 -4.13 -4.45 -4.03
CA VAL A 54 -3.91 -3.42 -3.00
C VAL A 54 -4.19 -3.98 -1.61
N HIS A 55 -3.19 -3.88 -0.72
CA HIS A 55 -3.29 -4.16 0.70
C HIS A 55 -3.41 -2.85 1.47
N ALA A 56 -4.65 -2.41 1.72
CA ALA A 56 -4.91 -1.19 2.46
C ALA A 56 -4.87 -1.42 3.98
N PHE A 57 -4.35 -0.44 4.72
CA PHE A 57 -4.30 -0.47 6.18
C PHE A 57 -4.39 0.92 6.81
N LEU A 58 -4.93 0.93 8.04
CA LEU A 58 -5.06 2.12 8.85
C LEU A 58 -3.74 2.38 9.57
N VAL A 59 -3.20 3.58 9.40
CA VAL A 59 -2.05 4.04 10.17
C VAL A 59 -2.10 5.55 10.32
N ASP A 60 -1.90 6.03 11.54
CA ASP A 60 -1.55 7.42 11.77
C ASP A 60 -0.03 7.56 11.69
N LEU A 61 0.46 8.33 10.71
CA LEU A 61 1.89 8.53 10.51
C LEU A 61 2.53 9.39 11.60
N GLN A 62 1.73 10.06 12.43
CA GLN A 62 2.20 10.80 13.60
C GLN A 62 2.42 9.88 14.82
N ASP A 63 1.85 8.67 14.81
CA ASP A 63 2.03 7.64 15.82
C ASP A 63 3.20 6.72 15.43
N LYS A 64 4.39 7.06 15.93
CA LYS A 64 5.62 6.30 15.63
C LYS A 64 5.50 4.81 16.01
N PRO A 65 5.05 4.43 17.22
CA PRO A 65 4.76 3.02 17.54
C PRO A 65 3.83 2.32 16.53
N ALA A 66 2.75 2.98 16.10
CA ALA A 66 1.84 2.41 15.11
C ALA A 66 2.52 2.22 13.74
N VAL A 67 3.37 3.16 13.33
CA VAL A 67 4.16 3.04 12.09
C VAL A 67 5.15 1.88 12.18
N GLU A 68 5.89 1.74 13.27
CA GLU A 68 6.83 0.63 13.48
C GLU A 68 6.12 -0.73 13.46
N TYR A 69 4.96 -0.82 14.13
CA TYR A 69 4.12 -2.02 14.13
C TYR A 69 3.60 -2.35 12.73
N ALA A 70 3.13 -1.34 11.98
CA ALA A 70 2.66 -1.52 10.61
C ALA A 70 3.81 -1.99 9.72
N ILE A 71 4.97 -1.35 9.78
CA ILE A 71 6.15 -1.75 9.01
C ILE A 71 6.50 -3.20 9.36
N ALA A 72 6.63 -3.60 10.62
CA ALA A 72 7.00 -4.97 10.98
C ALA A 72 5.98 -6.03 10.49
N ASN A 73 4.69 -5.74 10.64
CA ASN A 73 3.63 -6.67 10.22
C ASN A 73 3.52 -6.79 8.72
N TYR A 74 3.62 -5.68 8.00
CA TYR A 74 3.62 -5.72 6.55
C TYR A 74 4.99 -6.18 6.04
N GLU A 75 6.11 -5.95 6.73
CA GLU A 75 7.49 -6.36 6.36
C GLU A 75 7.60 -7.88 6.24
N SER A 76 6.91 -8.61 7.13
CA SER A 76 6.77 -10.07 7.02
C SER A 76 6.14 -10.50 5.68
N LYS A 77 5.30 -9.64 5.07
CA LYS A 77 4.77 -9.76 3.70
C LYS A 77 5.65 -9.07 2.64
N PHE A 78 6.57 -8.16 3.02
CA PHE A 78 7.59 -7.58 2.14
C PHE A 78 8.86 -8.45 2.00
N SER A 79 8.95 -9.59 2.70
CA SER A 79 10.19 -10.36 2.95
C SER A 79 11.15 -10.40 1.75
N PHE A 80 12.20 -9.57 1.87
CA PHE A 80 13.50 -9.75 1.22
C PHE A 80 14.08 -11.07 1.74
N ARG A 81 14.04 -12.12 0.91
CA ARG A 81 14.99 -13.22 1.05
C ARG A 81 16.28 -12.79 0.37
N VAL A 82 17.28 -12.45 1.18
CA VAL A 82 18.69 -12.40 0.75
C VAL A 82 19.17 -13.81 0.48
#